data_AF-A0A520AHB0-F1
#
_entry.id   AF-A0A520AHB0-F1
#
_cell.length_a   1.000
_cell.length_b   1.000
_cell.length_c   1.000
_cell.angle_alpha   90.00
_cell.angle_beta   90.00
_cell.angle_gamma   90.00
#
_symmetry.space_group_name_H-M   'P 1'
#
loop_
_entity.id
_entity.type
_entity.pdbx_description
1 polymer ?
#
loop_
_entity_poly.entity_id
_entity_poly.type
_entity_poly.pdbx_seq_one_letter_code
_entity_poly.pdbx_strand_id
1 'polypeptide(L)'
;MTYLRYAPDVEKPDPDEQKTIDGIINGMTQQSETVEAREHHAVRASHAKSSACVTGELMIAAGLPPELAQGLFATPGTHPVAVRFAQGPGETLGDRVSTHRGMSIKVFDVPGEKLPGHAVNTQDFVLATGTTFPSGTAAGFLRDGTVIGKSTGLPEGVKSAVSSTMRNLNRALHAFGTESALADFFGHPYSHPLADSYFSQAPVRYGDYVAKLGVVPATDSQRALSEWRLDP
;
A
#
# COMPACT_ATOMS: atom_id res chain seq x y z
N MET A 1 14.40 22.27 8.32
CA MET A 1 13.37 22.04 7.28
C MET A 1 12.05 22.54 7.82
N THR A 2 11.24 23.21 7.01
CA THR A 2 9.92 23.72 7.40
C THR A 2 8.86 22.71 6.95
N TYR A 3 7.98 22.27 7.86
CA TYR A 3 6.88 21.37 7.52
C TYR A 3 5.83 22.07 6.64
N LEU A 4 5.26 21.33 5.68
CA LEU A 4 4.20 21.85 4.81
C LEU A 4 2.88 21.93 5.59
N ARG A 5 2.31 23.14 5.70
CA ARG A 5 0.99 23.34 6.31
C ARG A 5 -0.12 22.86 5.37
N TYR A 6 -1.15 22.27 5.95
CA TYR A 6 -2.37 21.95 5.24
C TYR A 6 -3.18 23.21 4.97
N ALA A 7 -3.77 23.29 3.78
CA ALA A 7 -4.80 24.26 3.43
C ALA A 7 -5.87 23.54 2.58
N PRO A 8 -7.15 23.93 2.67
CA PRO A 8 -8.22 23.27 1.91
C PRO A 8 -8.04 23.31 0.38
N ASP A 9 -7.24 24.23 -0.14
CA ASP A 9 -6.96 24.41 -1.57
C ASP A 9 -5.65 23.73 -2.04
N VAL A 10 -5.03 22.92 -1.16
CA VAL A 10 -3.80 22.16 -1.49
C VAL A 10 -4.03 21.14 -2.59
N GLU A 11 -5.25 20.63 -2.72
CA GLU A 11 -5.69 19.72 -3.76
C GLU A 11 -6.78 20.39 -4.60
N LYS A 12 -6.75 20.15 -5.91
CA LYS A 12 -7.74 20.67 -6.86
C LYS A 12 -8.27 19.49 -7.68
N PRO A 13 -9.55 19.13 -7.53
CA PRO A 13 -10.17 18.11 -8.35
C PRO A 13 -10.06 18.46 -9.84
N ASP A 14 -9.72 17.48 -10.66
CA ASP A 14 -9.78 17.65 -12.12
C ASP A 14 -11.25 17.80 -12.58
N PRO A 15 -11.55 18.57 -13.64
CA PRO A 15 -12.92 18.72 -14.14
C PRO A 15 -13.65 17.41 -14.46
N ASP A 16 -12.90 16.38 -14.88
CA ASP A 16 -13.39 15.04 -15.24
C ASP A 16 -13.05 13.97 -14.20
N GLU A 17 -12.74 14.36 -12.95
CA GLU A 17 -12.31 13.43 -11.90
C GLU A 17 -13.34 12.34 -11.63
N GLN A 18 -14.63 12.70 -11.50
CA GLN A 18 -15.69 11.72 -11.25
C GLN A 18 -15.79 10.68 -12.37
N LYS A 19 -15.70 11.10 -13.64
CA LYS A 19 -15.71 10.19 -14.79
C LYS A 19 -14.50 9.24 -14.76
N THR A 20 -13.35 9.74 -14.31
CA THR A 20 -12.14 8.93 -14.13
C THR A 20 -12.32 7.91 -13.01
N ILE A 21 -12.90 8.32 -11.87
CA ILE A 21 -13.24 7.43 -10.75
C ILE A 21 -14.20 6.33 -11.21
N ASP A 22 -15.26 6.68 -11.94
CA ASP A 22 -16.22 5.70 -12.45
C ASP A 22 -15.56 4.68 -13.39
N GLY A 23 -14.61 5.13 -14.22
CA GLY A 23 -13.80 4.26 -15.07
C GLY A 23 -12.92 3.30 -14.26
N ILE A 24 -12.31 3.77 -13.17
CA ILE A 24 -11.49 2.94 -12.27
C ILE A 24 -12.37 1.88 -11.60
N ILE A 25 -13.54 2.29 -11.07
CA ILE A 25 -14.50 1.39 -10.44
C ILE A 25 -14.90 0.30 -11.44
N ASN A 26 -15.30 0.66 -12.66
CA ASN A 26 -15.70 -0.31 -13.68
C ASN A 26 -14.57 -1.29 -14.02
N GLY A 27 -13.35 -0.79 -14.24
CA GLY A 27 -12.19 -1.62 -14.54
C GLY A 27 -11.84 -2.60 -13.41
N MET A 28 -11.88 -2.14 -12.15
CA MET A 28 -11.61 -2.99 -10.99
C MET A 28 -12.73 -4.01 -10.73
N THR A 29 -13.99 -3.65 -10.99
CA THR A 29 -15.13 -4.57 -10.94
C THR A 29 -14.97 -5.69 -11.96
N GLN A 30 -14.68 -5.35 -13.22
CA GLN A 30 -14.48 -6.36 -14.28
C GLN A 30 -13.31 -7.32 -13.96
N GLN A 31 -12.21 -6.78 -13.42
CA GLN A 31 -11.10 -7.62 -12.94
C GLN A 31 -11.57 -8.58 -11.85
N SER A 32 -12.31 -8.07 -10.85
CA SER A 32 -12.80 -8.88 -9.73
C SER A 32 -13.74 -9.99 -10.19
N GLU A 33 -14.68 -9.70 -11.10
CA GLU A 33 -15.59 -10.69 -11.70
C GLU A 33 -14.84 -11.76 -12.49
N THR A 34 -13.79 -11.36 -13.23
CA THR A 34 -12.93 -12.30 -13.97
C THR A 34 -12.20 -13.25 -13.03
N VAL A 35 -11.66 -12.73 -11.92
CA VAL A 35 -10.99 -13.53 -10.91
C VAL A 35 -11.99 -14.43 -10.19
N GLU A 36 -13.15 -13.93 -9.81
CA GLU A 36 -14.22 -14.70 -9.17
C GLU A 36 -14.66 -15.88 -10.04
N ALA A 37 -14.88 -15.65 -11.34
CA ALA A 37 -15.26 -16.72 -12.26
C ALA A 37 -14.20 -17.84 -12.34
N ARG A 38 -12.92 -17.49 -12.19
CA ARG A 38 -11.80 -18.43 -12.26
C ARG A 38 -11.48 -19.11 -10.93
N GLU A 39 -11.54 -18.37 -9.82
CA GLU A 39 -11.23 -18.86 -8.46
C GLU A 39 -12.47 -19.42 -7.75
N HIS A 40 -13.66 -19.26 -8.34
CA HIS A 40 -14.96 -19.62 -7.77
C HIS A 40 -15.25 -18.95 -6.41
N HIS A 41 -14.60 -17.82 -6.14
CA HIS A 41 -14.80 -17.02 -4.93
C HIS A 41 -14.48 -15.55 -5.20
N ALA A 42 -15.29 -14.66 -4.65
CA ALA A 42 -15.00 -13.23 -4.68
C ALA A 42 -13.82 -12.92 -3.74
N VAL A 43 -12.78 -12.29 -4.28
CA VAL A 43 -11.61 -11.81 -3.53
C VAL A 43 -11.50 -10.29 -3.62
N ARG A 44 -10.55 -9.71 -2.88
CA ARG A 44 -10.30 -8.26 -3.00
C ARG A 44 -9.74 -7.94 -4.37
N ALA A 45 -10.27 -6.90 -5.02
CA ALA A 45 -9.87 -6.41 -6.34
C ALA A 45 -8.36 -6.10 -6.47
N SER A 46 -7.73 -5.74 -5.36
CA SER A 46 -6.28 -5.74 -5.18
C SER A 46 -5.96 -6.36 -3.83
N HIS A 47 -4.73 -6.82 -3.67
CA HIS A 47 -4.29 -7.44 -2.43
C HIS A 47 -5.17 -8.60 -1.94
N ALA A 48 -5.57 -9.48 -2.87
CA ALA A 48 -6.42 -10.63 -2.57
C ALA A 48 -5.76 -11.55 -1.54
N LYS A 49 -4.52 -11.97 -1.81
CA LYS A 49 -3.77 -12.88 -0.94
C LYS A 49 -3.21 -12.18 0.30
N SER A 50 -3.70 -12.59 1.48
CA SER A 50 -3.06 -12.29 2.76
C SER A 50 -1.77 -13.11 2.92
N SER A 51 -0.68 -12.46 3.29
CA SER A 51 0.54 -13.13 3.77
C SER A 51 0.47 -13.43 5.26
N ALA A 52 -0.11 -12.52 6.05
CA ALA A 52 -0.35 -12.71 7.48
C ALA A 52 -1.41 -11.73 8.00
N CYS A 53 -2.10 -12.12 9.06
CA CYS A 53 -2.95 -11.26 9.88
C CYS A 53 -2.50 -11.43 11.32
N VAL A 54 -2.14 -10.33 11.98
CA VAL A 54 -1.66 -10.33 13.37
C VAL A 54 -2.39 -9.26 14.17
N THR A 55 -2.49 -9.45 15.47
CA THR A 55 -2.96 -8.44 16.41
C THR A 55 -1.78 -7.95 17.25
N GLY A 56 -1.93 -6.76 17.83
CA GLY A 56 -0.90 -6.19 18.69
C GLY A 56 -1.33 -4.83 19.22
N GLU A 57 -0.34 -4.01 19.53
CA GLU A 57 -0.54 -2.67 20.10
C GLU A 57 0.24 -1.62 19.31
N LEU A 58 -0.38 -0.46 19.10
CA LEU A 58 0.28 0.76 18.64
C LEU A 58 0.51 1.67 19.84
N MET A 59 1.77 1.92 20.15
CA MET A 59 2.17 2.84 21.20
C MET A 59 2.55 4.20 20.61
N ILE A 60 1.86 5.25 21.05
CA ILE A 60 2.13 6.64 20.69
C ILE A 60 3.03 7.23 21.77
N ALA A 61 4.23 7.65 21.35
CA ALA A 61 5.23 8.18 22.26
C ALA A 61 4.78 9.49 22.94
N ALA A 62 5.22 9.68 24.18
CA ALA A 62 5.07 10.96 24.87
C ALA A 62 6.06 12.00 24.33
N GLY A 63 5.66 13.28 24.36
CA GLY A 63 6.55 14.39 24.04
C GLY A 63 6.92 14.51 22.55
N LEU A 64 6.05 14.04 21.65
CA LEU A 64 6.20 14.33 20.22
C LEU A 64 6.22 15.86 19.99
N PRO A 65 7.08 16.38 19.10
CA PRO A 65 7.03 17.77 18.66
C PRO A 65 5.61 18.14 18.20
N PRO A 66 5.15 19.39 18.39
CA PRO A 66 3.80 19.80 18.04
C PRO A 66 3.37 19.44 16.61
N GLU A 67 4.31 19.51 15.66
CA GLU A 67 4.06 19.20 14.24
C GLU A 67 3.87 17.69 13.98
N LEU A 68 4.39 16.85 14.87
CA LEU A 68 4.22 15.39 14.83
C LEU A 68 3.08 14.91 15.74
N ALA A 69 2.68 15.70 16.74
CA ALA A 69 1.58 15.42 17.65
C ALA A 69 0.22 15.87 17.08
N GLN A 70 -0.23 15.25 15.98
CA GLN A 70 -1.46 15.63 15.28
C GLN A 70 -2.46 14.46 15.20
N GLY A 71 -3.76 14.76 15.20
CA GLY A 71 -4.82 13.75 15.05
C GLY A 71 -4.68 12.62 16.08
N LEU A 72 -4.64 11.36 15.61
CA LEU A 72 -4.41 10.18 16.45
C LEU A 72 -3.15 10.32 17.32
N PHE A 73 -2.07 10.90 16.79
CA PHE A 73 -0.78 11.01 17.48
C PHE A 73 -0.69 12.19 18.45
N ALA A 74 -1.75 13.00 18.59
CA ALA A 74 -1.76 14.15 19.48
C ALA A 74 -1.71 13.78 20.97
N THR A 75 -2.26 12.61 21.32
CA THR A 75 -2.30 12.12 22.70
C THR A 75 -1.45 10.85 22.84
N PRO A 76 -0.44 10.84 23.73
CA PRO A 76 0.31 9.62 24.03
C PRO A 76 -0.60 8.54 24.60
N GLY A 77 -0.33 7.28 24.26
CA GLY A 77 -1.20 6.17 24.66
C GLY A 77 -0.91 4.89 23.91
N THR A 78 -1.65 3.84 24.26
CA THR A 78 -1.55 2.53 23.60
C THR A 78 -2.92 2.16 23.05
N HIS A 79 -2.97 1.77 21.78
CA HIS A 79 -4.18 1.35 21.10
C HIS A 79 -4.06 -0.09 20.63
N PRO A 80 -5.11 -0.93 20.79
CA PRO A 80 -5.15 -2.22 20.13
C PRO A 80 -5.11 -2.05 18.61
N VAL A 81 -4.43 -2.94 17.91
CA VAL A 81 -4.38 -2.97 16.44
C VAL A 81 -4.59 -4.35 15.86
N ALA A 82 -5.13 -4.38 14.64
CA ALA A 82 -5.02 -5.52 13.74
C ALA A 82 -4.21 -5.09 12.52
N VAL A 83 -3.21 -5.90 12.16
CA VAL A 83 -2.33 -5.66 11.01
C VAL A 83 -2.51 -6.79 10.01
N ARG A 84 -2.68 -6.43 8.74
CA ARG A 84 -2.72 -7.37 7.62
C ARG A 84 -1.59 -7.07 6.66
N PHE A 85 -0.80 -8.10 6.36
CA PHE A 85 0.19 -8.10 5.29
C PHE A 85 -0.39 -8.82 4.08
N ALA A 86 -0.16 -8.30 2.89
CA ALA A 86 -0.70 -8.88 1.66
C ALA A 86 0.23 -8.66 0.46
N GLN A 87 0.05 -9.49 -0.56
CA GLN A 87 0.66 -9.26 -1.87
C GLN A 87 -0.13 -8.21 -2.64
N GLY A 88 0.45 -7.57 -3.64
CA GLY A 88 -0.23 -6.56 -4.46
C GLY A 88 -1.41 -7.05 -5.34
N PRO A 89 -1.34 -8.23 -6.01
CA PRO A 89 -2.33 -8.60 -7.03
C PRO A 89 -3.71 -8.87 -6.44
N GLY A 90 -4.74 -8.64 -7.24
CA GLY A 90 -6.13 -9.01 -6.96
C GLY A 90 -6.43 -10.49 -7.17
N GLU A 91 -5.43 -11.35 -7.07
CA GLU A 91 -5.48 -12.79 -7.38
C GLU A 91 -4.75 -13.59 -6.29
N THR A 92 -5.15 -14.85 -6.09
CA THR A 92 -4.49 -15.73 -5.12
C THR A 92 -3.28 -16.43 -5.75
N LEU A 93 -2.20 -15.67 -6.00
CA LEU A 93 -1.00 -16.15 -6.69
C LEU A 93 0.04 -16.78 -5.75
N GLY A 94 0.93 -17.61 -6.30
CA GLY A 94 2.10 -18.11 -5.58
C GLY A 94 3.11 -16.99 -5.26
N ASP A 95 3.85 -17.13 -4.15
CA ASP A 95 4.82 -16.11 -3.67
C ASP A 95 5.96 -15.83 -4.65
N ARG A 96 6.12 -16.70 -5.66
CA ARG A 96 7.07 -16.56 -6.76
C ARG A 96 6.70 -15.40 -7.70
N VAL A 97 5.43 -15.02 -7.78
CA VAL A 97 4.96 -13.83 -8.50
C VAL A 97 5.21 -12.60 -7.62
N SER A 98 6.42 -12.06 -7.72
CA SER A 98 6.85 -10.96 -6.84
C SER A 98 6.39 -9.61 -7.38
N THR A 99 5.51 -8.95 -6.64
CA THR A 99 5.10 -7.56 -6.85
C THR A 99 5.26 -6.78 -5.55
N HIS A 100 4.93 -5.49 -5.56
CA HIS A 100 4.77 -4.70 -4.34
C HIS A 100 3.93 -5.44 -3.28
N ARG A 101 4.18 -5.11 -2.01
CA ARG A 101 3.46 -5.68 -0.86
C ARG A 101 2.68 -4.59 -0.14
N GLY A 102 1.56 -4.98 0.43
CA GLY A 102 0.71 -4.12 1.25
C GLY A 102 0.84 -4.43 2.73
N MET A 103 0.73 -3.40 3.55
CA MET A 103 0.49 -3.46 5.00
C MET A 103 -0.68 -2.55 5.31
N SER A 104 -1.73 -3.09 5.95
CA SER A 104 -2.81 -2.27 6.49
C SER A 104 -2.88 -2.42 8.00
N ILE A 105 -2.98 -1.30 8.71
CA ILE A 105 -3.14 -1.25 10.17
C ILE A 105 -4.52 -0.70 10.45
N LYS A 106 -5.34 -1.45 11.17
CA LYS A 106 -6.56 -0.95 11.80
C LYS A 106 -6.25 -0.65 13.25
N VAL A 107 -6.40 0.61 13.64
CA VAL A 107 -6.28 1.07 15.03
C VAL A 107 -7.66 1.14 15.64
N PHE A 108 -7.85 0.47 16.77
CA PHE A 108 -9.11 0.47 17.52
C PHE A 108 -9.11 1.54 18.60
N ASP A 109 -10.32 1.83 19.10
CA ASP A 109 -10.56 2.80 20.17
C ASP A 109 -9.99 4.19 19.87
N VAL A 110 -10.19 4.64 18.62
CA VAL A 110 -9.77 5.98 18.16
C VAL A 110 -10.98 6.92 18.17
N PRO A 111 -11.20 7.70 19.24
CA PRO A 111 -12.26 8.70 19.28
C PRO A 111 -11.97 9.88 18.35
N GLY A 112 -12.94 10.78 18.20
CA GLY A 112 -12.80 12.03 17.46
C GLY A 112 -13.68 12.11 16.21
N GLU A 113 -13.55 13.20 15.48
CA GLU A 113 -14.29 13.46 14.24
C GLU A 113 -13.98 12.39 13.18
N LYS A 114 -15.01 11.96 12.46
CA LYS A 114 -14.93 10.94 11.39
C LYS A 114 -15.54 11.47 10.11
N LEU A 115 -15.17 10.86 9.00
CA LEU A 115 -15.82 11.12 7.71
C LEU A 115 -17.31 10.72 7.78
N PRO A 116 -18.19 11.44 7.06
CA PRO A 116 -19.60 11.05 6.95
C PRO A 116 -19.75 9.58 6.54
N GLY A 117 -20.59 8.85 7.28
CA GLY A 117 -20.80 7.41 7.06
C GLY A 117 -19.86 6.49 7.84
N HIS A 118 -18.86 7.02 8.56
CA HIS A 118 -17.97 6.22 9.42
C HIS A 118 -18.29 6.44 10.90
N ALA A 119 -19.07 5.53 11.50
CA ALA A 119 -19.52 5.64 12.89
C ALA A 119 -18.65 4.90 13.93
N VAL A 120 -17.69 4.10 13.48
CA VAL A 120 -16.88 3.24 14.34
C VAL A 120 -15.62 3.97 14.80
N ASN A 121 -15.25 3.82 16.08
CA ASN A 121 -14.04 4.39 16.66
C ASN A 121 -12.76 3.67 16.19
N THR A 122 -12.48 3.75 14.90
CA THR A 122 -11.27 3.20 14.29
C THR A 122 -10.57 4.24 13.41
N GLN A 123 -9.30 3.99 13.14
CA GLN A 123 -8.52 4.65 12.09
C GLN A 123 -7.74 3.58 11.34
N ASP A 124 -7.80 3.61 10.00
CA ASP A 124 -7.04 2.70 9.17
C ASP A 124 -5.86 3.43 8.52
N PHE A 125 -4.72 2.76 8.47
CA PHE A 125 -3.58 3.15 7.64
C PHE A 125 -3.40 2.07 6.57
N VAL A 126 -3.52 2.46 5.31
CA VAL A 126 -3.30 1.58 4.15
C VAL A 126 -1.96 1.98 3.54
N LEU A 127 -1.00 1.07 3.60
CA LEU A 127 0.38 1.31 3.23
C LEU A 127 0.85 0.26 2.23
N ALA A 128 1.85 0.60 1.45
CA ALA A 128 2.51 -0.32 0.54
C ALA A 128 4.02 -0.09 0.51
N THR A 129 4.75 -1.09 0.01
CA THR A 129 6.19 -0.97 -0.24
C THR A 129 6.46 0.10 -1.31
N GLY A 130 7.53 0.88 -1.11
CA GLY A 130 7.89 2.01 -1.97
C GLY A 130 7.33 3.33 -1.48
N THR A 131 8.07 4.43 -1.68
CA THR A 131 7.76 5.76 -1.10
C THR A 131 6.78 6.59 -1.93
N THR A 132 6.48 6.13 -3.14
CA THR A 132 5.71 6.86 -4.15
C THR A 132 4.76 5.92 -4.87
N PHE A 133 3.55 6.40 -5.16
CA PHE A 133 2.59 5.67 -5.96
C PHE A 133 2.99 5.80 -7.45
N PRO A 134 3.02 4.72 -8.25
CA PRO A 134 3.52 4.78 -9.62
C PRO A 134 2.75 5.74 -10.55
N SER A 135 1.45 5.92 -10.31
CA SER A 135 0.59 6.80 -11.11
C SER A 135 0.32 8.12 -10.35
N GLY A 136 0.88 9.23 -10.80
CA GLY A 136 0.74 10.52 -10.11
C GLY A 136 -0.65 11.18 -10.18
N THR A 137 -1.60 10.60 -10.94
CA THR A 137 -2.97 11.12 -11.10
C THR A 137 -3.98 9.98 -11.22
N ALA A 138 -5.26 10.24 -10.93
CA ALA A 138 -6.35 9.27 -11.13
C ALA A 138 -6.43 8.81 -12.61
N ALA A 139 -6.26 9.73 -13.56
CA ALA A 139 -6.27 9.40 -14.99
C ALA A 139 -5.08 8.52 -15.40
N GLY A 140 -3.90 8.77 -14.81
CA GLY A 140 -2.75 7.89 -14.93
C GLY A 140 -3.03 6.50 -14.40
N PHE A 141 -3.65 6.42 -13.21
CA PHE A 141 -4.01 5.14 -12.60
C PHE A 141 -5.04 4.36 -13.44
N LEU A 142 -6.07 5.03 -13.98
CA LEU A 142 -7.04 4.40 -14.87
C LEU A 142 -6.38 3.80 -16.12
N ARG A 143 -5.47 4.56 -16.75
CA ARG A 143 -4.72 4.10 -17.93
C ARG A 143 -3.87 2.87 -17.58
N ASP A 144 -3.09 2.96 -16.51
CA ASP A 144 -2.17 1.90 -16.10
C ASP A 144 -2.95 0.64 -15.64
N GLY A 145 -4.05 0.83 -14.90
CA GLY A 145 -4.97 -0.22 -14.48
C GLY A 145 -5.69 -0.91 -15.63
N THR A 146 -6.04 -0.18 -16.71
CA THR A 146 -6.60 -0.78 -17.93
C THR A 146 -5.59 -1.71 -18.61
N VAL A 147 -4.30 -1.34 -18.62
CA VAL A 147 -3.22 -2.19 -19.15
C VAL A 147 -3.04 -3.43 -18.28
N ILE A 148 -2.98 -3.28 -16.96
CA ILE A 148 -2.88 -4.40 -16.02
C ILE A 148 -4.11 -5.32 -16.13
N GLY A 149 -5.31 -4.76 -16.28
CA GLY A 149 -6.56 -5.52 -16.42
C GLY A 149 -6.55 -6.50 -17.58
N LYS A 150 -5.97 -6.10 -18.72
CA LYS A 150 -5.77 -6.99 -19.88
C LYS A 150 -4.84 -8.17 -19.57
N SER A 151 -3.94 -8.02 -18.60
CA SER A 151 -3.04 -9.09 -18.16
C SER A 151 -3.69 -10.08 -17.18
N THR A 152 -4.84 -9.74 -16.57
CA THR A 152 -5.54 -10.59 -15.58
C THR A 152 -5.88 -11.98 -16.13
N GLY A 153 -6.22 -12.06 -17.41
CA GLY A 153 -6.51 -13.32 -18.11
C GLY A 153 -5.27 -14.14 -18.52
N LEU A 154 -4.06 -13.63 -18.32
CA LEU A 154 -2.84 -14.37 -18.66
C LEU A 154 -2.57 -15.51 -17.68
N PRO A 155 -2.02 -16.66 -18.13
CA PRO A 155 -1.59 -17.74 -17.25
C PRO A 155 -0.55 -17.29 -16.22
N GLU A 156 -0.56 -17.88 -15.02
CA GLU A 156 0.38 -17.55 -13.93
C GLU A 156 1.84 -17.67 -14.35
N GLY A 157 2.19 -18.66 -15.17
CA GLY A 157 3.55 -18.82 -15.70
C GLY A 157 4.04 -17.61 -16.52
N VAL A 158 3.14 -16.97 -17.28
CA VAL A 158 3.46 -15.74 -18.04
C VAL A 158 3.67 -14.57 -17.09
N LYS A 159 2.81 -14.42 -16.08
CA LYS A 159 2.94 -13.37 -15.05
C LYS A 159 4.24 -13.52 -14.26
N SER A 160 4.58 -14.75 -13.88
CA SER A 160 5.85 -15.09 -13.20
C SER A 160 7.07 -14.72 -14.05
N ALA A 161 7.04 -15.01 -15.36
CA ALA A 161 8.12 -14.63 -16.27
C ALA A 161 8.29 -13.11 -16.38
N VAL A 162 7.20 -12.35 -16.55
CA VAL A 162 7.25 -10.87 -16.59
C VAL A 162 7.80 -10.30 -15.29
N SER A 163 7.29 -10.77 -14.14
CA SER A 163 7.76 -10.35 -12.83
C SER A 163 9.26 -10.68 -12.63
N SER A 164 9.74 -11.82 -13.13
CA SER A 164 11.17 -12.18 -13.08
C SER A 164 12.05 -11.22 -13.87
N THR A 165 11.61 -10.81 -15.05
CA THR A 165 12.32 -9.82 -15.88
C THR A 165 12.36 -8.46 -15.18
N MET A 166 11.23 -8.01 -14.62
CA MET A 166 11.16 -6.75 -13.89
C MET A 166 12.02 -6.75 -12.63
N ARG A 167 12.09 -7.88 -11.89
CA ARG A 167 13.01 -8.02 -10.74
C ARG A 167 14.47 -7.86 -11.15
N ASN A 168 14.87 -8.45 -12.27
CA ASN A 168 16.24 -8.34 -12.77
C ASN A 168 16.56 -6.91 -13.19
N LEU A 169 15.63 -6.23 -13.87
CA LEU A 169 15.76 -4.81 -14.20
C LEU A 169 15.87 -3.97 -12.92
N ASN A 170 15.02 -4.22 -11.93
CA ASN A 170 15.06 -3.48 -10.67
C ASN A 170 16.38 -3.66 -9.94
N ARG A 171 16.90 -4.89 -9.86
CA ARG A 171 18.23 -5.17 -9.29
C ARG A 171 19.34 -4.40 -10.01
N ALA A 172 19.30 -4.32 -11.34
CA ALA A 172 20.26 -3.55 -12.10
C ALA A 172 20.14 -2.05 -11.80
N LEU A 173 18.92 -1.50 -11.80
CA LEU A 173 18.68 -0.09 -11.50
C LEU A 173 19.25 0.29 -10.12
N HIS A 174 18.93 -0.47 -9.07
CA HIS A 174 19.46 -0.26 -7.72
C HIS A 174 20.99 -0.38 -7.67
N ALA A 175 21.60 -1.33 -8.40
CA ALA A 175 23.05 -1.47 -8.47
C ALA A 175 23.77 -0.26 -9.12
N PHE A 176 23.08 0.48 -10.00
CA PHE A 176 23.57 1.71 -10.62
C PHE A 176 23.10 3.00 -9.92
N GLY A 177 22.46 2.88 -8.74
CA GLY A 177 21.96 4.04 -7.98
C GLY A 177 20.77 4.76 -8.64
N THR A 178 20.06 4.07 -9.54
CA THR A 178 18.85 4.57 -10.21
C THR A 178 17.62 3.89 -9.62
N GLU A 179 16.55 4.64 -9.36
CA GLU A 179 15.30 4.09 -8.81
C GLU A 179 14.18 4.19 -9.86
N SER A 180 13.28 3.20 -9.87
CA SER A 180 12.08 3.23 -10.72
C SER A 180 10.89 2.68 -9.96
N ALA A 181 9.92 3.56 -9.67
CA ALA A 181 8.68 3.18 -8.99
C ALA A 181 7.93 2.05 -9.73
N LEU A 182 8.02 2.01 -11.07
CA LEU A 182 7.42 0.94 -11.87
C LEU A 182 8.16 -0.39 -11.71
N ALA A 183 9.49 -0.37 -11.69
CA ALA A 183 10.31 -1.57 -11.49
C ALA A 183 10.15 -2.13 -10.07
N ASP A 184 10.11 -1.27 -9.05
CA ASP A 184 9.80 -1.67 -7.68
C ASP A 184 8.39 -2.27 -7.56
N PHE A 185 7.42 -1.72 -8.29
CA PHE A 185 6.03 -2.18 -8.24
C PHE A 185 5.83 -3.58 -8.84
N PHE A 186 6.43 -3.86 -10.00
CA PHE A 186 6.27 -5.14 -10.73
C PHE A 186 7.39 -6.16 -10.48
N GLY A 187 8.52 -5.71 -9.95
CA GLY A 187 9.74 -6.46 -9.73
C GLY A 187 10.28 -6.29 -8.32
N HIS A 188 9.40 -6.18 -7.33
CA HIS A 188 9.80 -6.09 -5.93
C HIS A 188 10.69 -7.30 -5.58
N PRO A 189 11.82 -7.12 -4.88
CA PRO A 189 12.63 -8.24 -4.40
C PRO A 189 11.80 -9.20 -3.54
N TYR A 190 12.19 -10.47 -3.52
CA TYR A 190 11.67 -11.37 -2.50
C TYR A 190 12.12 -10.87 -1.14
N SER A 191 11.16 -10.58 -0.29
CA SER A 191 11.35 -10.05 1.06
C SER A 191 10.41 -10.76 2.03
N HIS A 192 10.86 -10.85 3.28
CA HIS A 192 9.99 -11.20 4.39
C HIS A 192 9.15 -9.97 4.77
N PRO A 193 7.82 -10.06 4.93
CA PRO A 193 6.97 -8.88 5.18
C PRO A 193 7.40 -8.03 6.40
N LEU A 194 7.89 -8.67 7.46
CA LEU A 194 8.37 -7.95 8.66
C LEU A 194 9.71 -7.21 8.48
N ALA A 195 10.41 -7.43 7.36
CA ALA A 195 11.67 -6.77 7.04
C ALA A 195 11.49 -5.57 6.08
N ASP A 196 10.30 -5.41 5.49
CA ASP A 196 10.01 -4.33 4.56
C ASP A 196 9.61 -3.04 5.28
N SER A 197 9.78 -1.93 4.58
CA SER A 197 9.20 -0.64 4.95
C SER A 197 7.97 -0.34 4.12
N TYR A 198 6.92 0.16 4.76
CA TYR A 198 5.62 0.43 4.15
C TYR A 198 5.26 1.90 4.30
N PHE A 199 4.76 2.51 3.24
CA PHE A 199 4.49 3.95 3.20
C PHE A 199 3.08 4.22 2.71
N SER A 200 2.54 5.38 3.07
CA SER A 200 1.23 5.85 2.57
C SER A 200 1.24 6.13 1.06
N GLN A 201 2.44 6.27 0.47
CA GLN A 201 2.74 6.61 -0.93
C GLN A 201 2.22 7.99 -1.37
N ALA A 202 0.95 8.27 -1.15
CA ALA A 202 0.32 9.57 -1.25
C ALA A 202 0.53 10.39 0.04
N PRO A 203 0.64 11.73 -0.09
CA PRO A 203 0.53 12.62 1.05
C PRO A 203 -0.90 12.59 1.62
N VAL A 204 -1.03 12.74 2.93
CA VAL A 204 -2.32 12.81 3.64
C VAL A 204 -2.40 14.08 4.47
N ARG A 205 -3.61 14.55 4.73
CA ARG A 205 -3.86 15.56 5.75
C ARG A 205 -3.45 15.01 7.12
N TYR A 206 -2.60 15.75 7.83
CA TYR A 206 -2.04 15.39 9.12
C TYR A 206 -2.24 16.55 10.11
N GLY A 207 -3.49 16.71 10.57
CA GLY A 207 -3.92 17.86 11.35
C GLY A 207 -3.71 19.18 10.59
N ASP A 208 -2.85 20.04 11.11
CA ASP A 208 -2.48 21.33 10.51
C ASP A 208 -1.42 21.22 9.40
N TYR A 209 -0.94 20.01 9.12
CA TYR A 209 0.16 19.74 8.20
C TYR A 209 -0.20 18.72 7.12
N VAL A 210 0.70 18.56 6.16
CA VAL A 210 0.68 17.47 5.17
C VAL A 210 1.83 16.53 5.47
N ALA A 211 1.54 15.23 5.53
CA ALA A 211 2.55 14.22 5.84
C ALA A 211 2.49 13.02 4.89
N LYS A 212 3.61 12.33 4.74
CA LYS A 212 3.64 10.93 4.30
C LYS A 212 3.93 10.07 5.52
N LEU A 213 3.19 8.98 5.66
CA LEU A 213 3.34 8.06 6.79
C LEU A 213 4.21 6.88 6.37
N GLY A 214 4.96 6.33 7.32
CA GLY A 214 5.85 5.19 7.09
C GLY A 214 5.90 4.27 8.31
N VAL A 215 5.99 2.98 8.05
CA VAL A 215 6.31 1.94 9.03
C VAL A 215 7.62 1.30 8.61
N VAL A 216 8.58 1.29 9.51
CA VAL A 216 9.92 0.76 9.28
C VAL A 216 10.28 -0.30 10.33
N PRO A 217 11.05 -1.33 9.97
CA PRO A 217 11.57 -2.31 10.92
C PRO A 217 12.36 -1.64 12.07
N ALA A 218 12.00 -1.94 13.31
CA ALA A 218 12.60 -1.28 14.49
C ALA A 218 13.51 -2.20 15.30
N THR A 219 13.29 -3.52 15.26
CA THR A 219 14.01 -4.51 16.10
C THR A 219 15.12 -5.24 15.34
N ASP A 220 16.09 -5.78 16.08
CA ASP A 220 17.16 -6.59 15.48
C ASP A 220 16.62 -7.87 14.85
N SER A 221 15.59 -8.49 15.44
CA SER A 221 14.91 -9.65 14.85
C SER A 221 14.26 -9.32 13.51
N GLN A 222 13.62 -8.16 13.37
CA GLN A 222 13.07 -7.72 12.08
C GLN A 222 14.18 -7.42 11.07
N ARG A 223 15.29 -6.78 11.49
CA ARG A 223 16.43 -6.52 10.62
C ARG A 223 17.10 -7.80 10.13
N ALA A 224 17.21 -8.83 10.98
CA ALA A 224 17.78 -10.13 10.63
C ALA A 224 16.97 -10.85 9.52
N LEU A 225 15.68 -10.55 9.38
CA LEU A 225 14.82 -11.12 8.33
C LEU A 225 15.11 -10.56 6.94
N SER A 226 15.99 -9.56 6.79
CA SER A 226 16.49 -9.11 5.48
C SER A 226 17.30 -10.20 4.75
N GLU A 227 17.88 -11.14 5.49
CA GLU A 227 18.58 -12.30 4.93
C GLU A 227 17.67 -13.49 4.63
N TRP A 228 16.37 -13.38 4.95
CA TRP A 228 15.40 -14.41 4.60
C TRP A 228 15.33 -14.62 3.09
N ARG A 229 15.09 -15.86 2.68
CA ARG A 229 14.92 -16.26 1.28
C ARG A 229 13.64 -17.07 1.17
N LEU A 230 12.92 -16.86 0.07
CA LEU A 230 11.75 -17.67 -0.28
C LEU A 230 12.18 -19.13 -0.46
N ASP A 231 11.49 -20.05 0.21
CA ASP A 231 11.67 -21.49 0.02
C ASP A 231 11.25 -21.84 -1.43
N PRO A 232 12.11 -22.51 -2.23
CA PRO A 232 11.91 -22.75 -3.67
C PRO A 232 10.54 -23.27 -4.12
#